data_AF-A0A498KHC6-F1
#
_entry.id   AF-A0A498KHC6-F1
#
_cell.length_a   1.000
_cell.length_b   1.000
_cell.length_c   1.000
_cell.angle_alpha   90.00
_cell.angle_beta   90.00
_cell.angle_gamma   90.00
#
_symmetry.space_group_name_H-M   'P 1'
#
loop_
_entity.id
_entity.type
_entity.pdbx_description
1 polymer ?
#
loop_
_entity_poly.entity_id
_entity_poly.type
_entity_poly.pdbx_seq_one_letter_code
_entity_poly.pdbx_strand_id
1 'polypeptide(L)'
;MASSSSSAAPSVTNFLTIKLDRNNYPLWRAQFLPLLRSRNLLSYVTGETQCSSAFLLDDNGKFTDKVNPLNNEWIQTDQMILSWITSSLTPKVLATIVNKIDSASAWSSNLN
;
A
#
# COMPACT_ATOMS: atom_id res chain seq x y z
N MET A 1 -15.18 30.78 -10.02
CA MET A 1 -13.90 30.12 -9.70
C MET A 1 -14.14 29.24 -8.49
N ALA A 2 -14.21 27.93 -8.65
CA ALA A 2 -14.34 27.02 -7.51
C ALA A 2 -12.94 26.67 -7.03
N SER A 3 -12.59 27.12 -5.83
CA SER A 3 -11.33 26.74 -5.18
C SER A 3 -11.43 25.28 -4.77
N SER A 4 -10.72 24.41 -5.49
CA SER A 4 -10.51 23.03 -5.10
C SER A 4 -9.67 23.02 -3.83
N SER A 5 -10.30 22.78 -2.68
CA SER A 5 -9.58 22.48 -1.46
C SER A 5 -8.93 21.10 -1.66
N SER A 6 -7.61 21.07 -1.80
CA SER A 6 -6.85 19.84 -1.66
C SER A 6 -6.91 19.44 -0.18
N SER A 7 -7.89 18.63 0.18
CA SER A 7 -7.88 17.91 1.45
C SER A 7 -6.71 16.93 1.40
N ALA A 8 -5.54 17.38 1.85
CA ALA A 8 -4.43 16.49 2.16
C ALA A 8 -4.97 15.46 3.16
N ALA A 9 -5.11 14.20 2.72
CA ALA A 9 -5.51 13.13 3.60
C ALA A 9 -4.54 13.14 4.80
N PRO A 10 -5.04 13.07 6.05
CA PRO A 10 -4.17 13.11 7.22
C PRO A 10 -3.13 12.01 7.11
N SER A 11 -1.86 12.39 7.08
CA SER A 11 -0.74 11.46 6.90
C SER A 11 -0.75 10.46 8.05
N VAL A 12 -1.07 9.21 7.76
CA VAL A 12 -1.20 8.15 8.77
C VAL A 12 0.13 7.78 9.42
N THR A 13 1.23 8.20 8.81
CA THR A 13 2.57 8.16 9.38
C THR A 13 2.64 8.88 10.73
N ASN A 14 1.77 9.85 11.00
CA ASN A 14 1.70 10.52 12.30
C ASN A 14 1.20 9.59 13.43
N PHE A 15 0.48 8.52 13.11
CA PHE A 15 0.06 7.50 14.09
C PHE A 15 1.12 6.40 14.29
N LEU A 16 2.10 6.30 13.39
CA LEU A 16 3.20 5.34 13.46
C LEU A 16 4.39 6.01 14.14
N THR A 17 4.44 5.93 15.47
CA THR A 17 5.53 6.57 16.24
C THR A 17 6.83 5.78 16.19
N ILE A 18 6.77 4.50 15.82
CA ILE A 18 7.92 3.61 15.70
C ILE A 18 8.30 3.50 14.23
N LYS A 19 9.54 3.89 13.90
CA LYS A 19 10.13 3.56 12.59
C LYS A 19 10.78 2.18 12.65
N LEU A 20 10.49 1.33 11.67
CA LEU A 20 11.05 -0.01 11.59
C LEU A 20 12.58 0.04 11.44
N ASP A 21 13.24 -0.64 12.36
CA ASP A 21 14.64 -1.04 12.29
C ASP A 21 14.75 -2.58 12.39
N ARG A 22 15.97 -3.10 12.41
CA ARG A 22 16.23 -4.55 12.45
C ARG A 22 15.87 -5.21 13.79
N ASN A 23 15.64 -4.42 14.83
CA ASN A 23 15.49 -4.90 16.21
C ASN A 23 14.07 -4.72 16.75
N ASN A 24 13.20 -3.98 16.04
CA ASN A 24 11.92 -3.53 16.58
C ASN A 24 10.69 -3.99 15.78
N TYR A 25 10.84 -4.95 14.86
CA TYR A 25 9.75 -5.46 14.02
C TYR A 25 8.46 -5.80 14.79
N PRO A 26 8.49 -6.50 15.94
CA PRO A 26 7.26 -6.77 16.70
C PRO A 26 6.50 -5.51 17.13
N LEU A 27 7.23 -4.46 17.54
CA LEU A 27 6.63 -3.20 17.99
C LEU A 27 6.08 -2.39 16.80
N TRP A 28 6.84 -2.30 15.71
CA TRP A 28 6.39 -1.67 14.48
C TRP A 28 5.12 -2.35 13.95
N ARG A 29 5.11 -3.69 13.91
CA ARG A 29 3.95 -4.47 13.44
C ARG A 29 2.73 -4.29 14.35
N ALA A 30 2.92 -4.16 15.66
CA ALA A 30 1.84 -3.90 16.61
C ALA A 30 1.15 -2.55 16.38
N GLN A 31 1.86 -1.53 15.85
CA GLN A 31 1.26 -0.25 15.46
C GLN A 31 0.64 -0.29 14.05
N PHE A 32 1.30 -0.95 13.10
CA PHE A 32 0.88 -0.94 11.69
C PHE A 32 -0.34 -1.83 11.44
N LEU A 33 -0.44 -2.98 12.12
CA LEU A 33 -1.50 -3.95 11.85
C LEU A 33 -2.91 -3.45 12.22
N PRO A 34 -3.14 -2.78 13.37
CA PRO A 34 -4.44 -2.16 13.67
C PRO A 34 -4.83 -1.08 12.67
N LEU A 35 -3.86 -0.28 12.20
CA LEU A 35 -4.09 0.73 11.17
C LEU A 35 -4.67 0.08 9.90
N LEU A 36 -4.02 -0.97 9.39
CA LEU A 36 -4.50 -1.69 8.20
C LEU A 36 -5.90 -2.29 8.41
N ARG A 37 -6.14 -2.92 9.56
CA ARG A 37 -7.42 -3.55 9.89
C ARG A 37 -8.56 -2.54 9.99
N SER A 38 -8.33 -1.40 10.64
CA SER A 38 -9.34 -0.35 10.79
C SER A 38 -9.85 0.23 9.46
N ARG A 39 -9.12 0.00 8.37
CA ARG A 39 -9.42 0.49 7.02
C ARG A 39 -9.68 -0.63 6.01
N ASN A 40 -9.75 -1.89 6.44
CA ASN A 40 -9.87 -3.07 5.58
C ASN A 40 -8.75 -3.18 4.51
N LEU A 41 -7.52 -2.78 4.86
CA LEU A 41 -6.37 -2.76 3.96
C LEU A 41 -5.40 -3.94 4.15
N LEU A 42 -5.68 -4.83 5.10
CA LEU A 42 -4.78 -5.95 5.41
C LEU A 42 -4.57 -6.88 4.22
N SER A 43 -5.61 -7.10 3.42
CA SER A 43 -5.60 -7.99 2.26
C SER A 43 -4.66 -7.53 1.13
N TYR A 44 -4.32 -6.23 1.07
CA TYR A 44 -3.33 -5.71 0.13
C TYR A 44 -1.92 -6.17 0.50
N VAL A 45 -1.54 -6.09 1.78
CA VAL A 45 -0.19 -6.47 2.22
C VAL A 45 0.00 -7.97 2.36
N THR A 46 -1.10 -8.74 2.54
CA THR A 46 -1.05 -10.21 2.50
C THR A 46 -1.12 -10.78 1.08
N GLY A 47 -1.41 -9.93 0.08
CA GLY A 47 -1.57 -10.35 -1.32
C GLY A 47 -2.89 -11.07 -1.64
N GLU A 48 -3.84 -11.09 -0.71
CA GLU A 48 -5.19 -11.61 -0.92
C GLU A 48 -5.98 -10.77 -1.93
N THR A 49 -5.79 -9.45 -1.92
CA THR A 49 -6.38 -8.55 -2.91
C THR A 49 -5.45 -8.44 -4.12
N GLN A 50 -5.77 -9.18 -5.19
CA GLN A 50 -5.01 -9.15 -6.43
C GLN A 50 -5.27 -7.88 -7.25
N CYS A 51 -4.25 -7.44 -7.99
CA CYS A 51 -4.38 -6.35 -8.94
C CYS A 51 -5.40 -6.71 -10.02
N SER A 52 -6.41 -5.86 -10.19
CA SER A 52 -7.41 -6.02 -11.26
C SER A 52 -6.75 -5.81 -12.63
N SER A 53 -7.25 -6.48 -13.67
CA SER A 53 -6.76 -6.28 -15.04
C SER A 53 -6.91 -4.83 -15.47
N ALA A 54 -5.95 -4.29 -16.24
CA ALA A 54 -5.99 -2.91 -16.73
C ALA A 54 -7.19 -2.62 -17.64
N PHE A 55 -7.67 -3.65 -18.35
CA PHE A 55 -8.79 -3.55 -19.27
C PHE A 55 -9.92 -4.53 -18.92
N LEU A 56 -11.14 -4.17 -19.29
CA LEU A 56 -12.34 -4.99 -19.10
C LEU A 56 -12.40 -6.14 -20.11
N LEU A 57 -13.03 -7.24 -19.70
CA LEU A 57 -13.36 -8.37 -20.57
C LEU A 57 -14.73 -8.15 -21.23
N ASP A 58 -14.90 -8.62 -22.46
CA ASP A 58 -16.20 -8.76 -23.10
C ASP A 58 -16.93 -10.04 -22.65
N ASP A 59 -18.13 -10.26 -23.18
CA ASP A 59 -18.97 -11.43 -22.86
C ASP A 59 -18.33 -12.78 -23.25
N ASN A 60 -17.32 -12.75 -24.14
CA ASN A 60 -16.57 -13.92 -24.57
C ASN A 60 -15.26 -14.10 -23.78
N GLY A 61 -15.01 -13.26 -22.76
CA GLY A 61 -13.80 -13.31 -21.95
C GLY A 61 -12.55 -12.75 -22.65
N LYS A 62 -12.71 -11.92 -23.69
CA LYS A 62 -11.58 -11.26 -24.38
C LYS A 62 -11.38 -9.84 -23.85
N PHE A 63 -10.13 -9.42 -23.68
CA PHE A 63 -9.82 -8.03 -23.33
C PHE A 63 -10.32 -7.05 -24.39
N THR A 64 -10.95 -5.99 -23.90
CA THR A 64 -11.41 -4.83 -24.68
C THR A 64 -10.45 -3.66 -24.52
N ASP A 65 -10.69 -2.57 -25.24
CA ASP A 65 -9.91 -1.31 -25.05
C ASP A 65 -10.48 -0.45 -23.89
N LYS A 66 -11.50 -0.92 -23.18
CA LYS A 66 -12.10 -0.19 -22.07
C LYS A 66 -11.28 -0.38 -20.80
N VAL A 67 -10.80 0.72 -20.22
CA VAL A 67 -10.05 0.72 -18.96
C VAL A 67 -10.93 0.22 -17.81
N ASN A 68 -10.36 -0.64 -16.97
CA ASN A 68 -11.01 -1.10 -15.76
C ASN A 68 -10.81 -0.06 -14.63
N PRO A 69 -11.87 0.60 -14.13
CA PRO A 69 -11.74 1.56 -13.03
C PRO A 69 -11.18 0.91 -11.76
N LEU A 70 -11.45 -0.37 -11.53
CA LEU A 70 -10.97 -1.12 -10.35
C LEU A 70 -9.44 -1.30 -10.36
N ASN A 71 -8.80 -1.30 -11.54
CA ASN A 71 -7.34 -1.33 -11.62
C ASN A 71 -6.73 -0.03 -11.06
N ASN A 72 -7.26 1.12 -11.45
CA ASN A 72 -6.79 2.40 -10.95
C ASN A 72 -7.03 2.56 -9.44
N GLU A 73 -8.20 2.15 -8.95
CA GLU A 73 -8.50 2.16 -7.51
C GLU A 73 -7.57 1.25 -6.72
N TRP A 74 -7.28 0.05 -7.25
CA TRP A 74 -6.32 -0.86 -6.65
C TRP A 74 -4.93 -0.25 -6.60
N ILE A 75 -4.43 0.31 -7.71
CA ILE A 75 -3.10 0.95 -7.78
C ILE A 75 -3.01 2.10 -6.78
N GLN A 76 -4.01 2.98 -6.73
CA GLN A 76 -4.00 4.11 -5.79
C GLN A 76 -3.94 3.63 -4.33
N THR A 77 -4.71 2.60 -3.99
CA THR A 77 -4.75 2.04 -2.64
C THR A 77 -3.43 1.35 -2.28
N ASP A 78 -2.90 0.51 -3.18
CA ASP A 78 -1.63 -0.18 -2.99
C ASP A 78 -0.46 0.81 -2.82
N GLN A 79 -0.37 1.82 -3.68
CA GLN A 79 0.70 2.82 -3.61
C GLN A 79 0.58 3.72 -2.38
N MET A 80 -0.65 4.01 -1.94
CA MET A 80 -0.88 4.68 -0.67
C MET A 80 -0.34 3.86 0.51
N ILE A 81 -0.61 2.55 0.55
CA ILE A 81 -0.08 1.66 1.60
C ILE A 81 1.45 1.58 1.52
N LEU A 82 2.01 1.44 0.32
CA LEU A 82 3.46 1.43 0.09
C LEU A 82 4.12 2.72 0.60
N SER A 83 3.47 3.87 0.41
CA SER A 83 3.95 5.15 0.94
C SER A 83 3.98 5.17 2.48
N TRP A 84 3.01 4.53 3.14
CA TRP A 84 2.98 4.43 4.60
C TRP A 84 4.06 3.47 5.11
N ILE A 85 4.23 2.32 4.46
CA ILE A 85 5.28 1.37 4.77
C ILE A 85 6.62 2.09 4.69
N THR A 86 6.98 2.64 3.52
CA THR A 86 8.28 3.30 3.28
C THR A 86 8.55 4.48 4.21
N SER A 87 7.54 5.30 4.52
CA SER A 87 7.66 6.43 5.46
C SER A 87 7.85 5.98 6.92
N SER A 88 7.42 4.77 7.25
CA SER A 88 7.58 4.15 8.57
C SER A 88 8.88 3.35 8.71
N LEU A 89 9.79 3.40 7.74
CA LEU A 89 11.08 2.71 7.83
C LEU A 89 12.20 3.66 8.25
N THR A 90 13.23 3.10 8.90
CA THR A 90 14.53 3.77 8.97
C THR A 90 15.21 3.74 7.60
N PRO A 91 16.14 4.68 7.29
CA PRO A 91 16.85 4.68 6.01
C PRO A 91 17.57 3.37 5.69
N LYS A 92 18.13 2.70 6.71
CA LYS A 92 18.82 1.41 6.56
C LYS A 92 17.87 0.31 6.09
N VAL A 93 16.64 0.28 6.60
CA VAL A 93 15.63 -0.72 6.22
C VAL A 93 14.99 -0.34 4.88
N LEU A 94 14.71 0.95 4.64
CA LEU A 94 14.21 1.43 3.35
C LEU A 94 15.11 1.02 2.18
N ALA A 95 16.44 1.11 2.36
CA ALA A 95 17.41 0.69 1.35
C ALA A 95 17.29 -0.78 0.95
N THR A 96 16.76 -1.65 1.82
CA THR A 96 16.58 -3.09 1.54
C THR A 96 15.37 -3.40 0.67
N ILE A 97 14.42 -2.47 0.56
CA ILE A 97 13.16 -2.67 -0.20
C ILE A 97 12.99 -1.69 -1.37
N VAL A 98 14.05 -0.99 -1.78
CA VAL A 98 14.01 0.05 -2.83
C VAL A 98 13.49 -0.44 -4.18
N ASN A 99 13.57 -1.75 -4.44
CA ASN A 99 13.09 -2.38 -5.67
C ASN A 99 11.68 -2.97 -5.56
N LYS A 100 11.00 -2.78 -4.42
CA LYS A 100 9.62 -3.24 -4.20
C LYS A 100 8.66 -2.18 -4.70
N ILE A 101 7.79 -2.58 -5.63
CA ILE A 101 6.89 -1.67 -6.35
C ILE A 101 5.44 -1.76 -5.85
N ASP A 102 5.15 -2.72 -4.97
CA ASP A 102 3.82 -2.97 -4.41
C ASP A 102 3.90 -3.20 -2.90
N SER A 103 2.79 -2.99 -2.21
CA SER A 103 2.73 -3.06 -0.75
C SER A 103 2.94 -4.48 -0.21
N ALA A 104 2.49 -5.51 -0.93
CA ALA A 104 2.63 -6.91 -0.52
C ALA A 104 4.11 -7.36 -0.53
N SER A 105 4.84 -6.99 -1.58
CA SER A 105 6.25 -7.34 -1.73
C SER A 105 7.13 -6.54 -0.76
N ALA A 106 6.78 -5.28 -0.46
CA ALA A 106 7.42 -4.51 0.60
C ALA A 106 7.17 -5.12 1.99
N TRP A 107 5.94 -5.52 2.29
CA TRP A 107 5.55 -6.14 3.56
C TRP A 107 6.20 -7.51 3.79
N SER A 108 6.30 -8.31 2.74
CA SER A 108 6.81 -9.69 2.79
C SER A 108 8.33 -9.79 2.63
N SER A 109 9.00 -8.68 2.31
CA SER A 109 10.46 -8.65 2.33
C SER A 109 10.92 -9.00 3.74
N ASN A 110 11.79 -10.00 3.90
CA ASN A 110 12.33 -10.38 5.21
C ASN A 110 13.11 -9.18 5.77
N LEU A 111 12.47 -8.38 6.63
CA LEU A 111 13.04 -7.19 7.27
C LEU A 111 13.99 -7.58 8.43
N ASN A 112 14.77 -8.65 8.24
CA ASN A 112 15.82 -9.14 9.15
C ASN A 112 17.16 -8.45 8.87
#